data_AF-A0AAV6TFM9-F1
#
_entry.id   AF-A0AAV6TFM9-F1
#
_cell.length_a   1.000
_cell.length_b   1.000
_cell.length_c   1.000
_cell.angle_alpha   90.00
_cell.angle_beta   90.00
_cell.angle_gamma   90.00
#
_symmetry.space_group_name_H-M   'P 1'
#
loop_
_entity.id
_entity.type
_entity.pdbx_description
1 polymer ?
#
loop_
_entity_poly.entity_id
_entity_poly.type
_entity_poly.pdbx_seq_one_letter_code
_entity_poly.pdbx_strand_id
1 'polypeptide(L)'
;MEVYHQEGITVQFYEDPFAVVIVTPLMKRASALPHAANNVFVDSTSSCDAENHVITFFLCPCAAGAVPLGIVITKGQSQQSYTLGFSLLKASLQNPFNRNGAPTIFMTDNSSAEINALQAVWPGCECLLCIFHVGQQVWRWLWDGKHNIAKEHRSILMKFFQEILYAKSTSDANQEFLNALGYVGSYLPTFPNWSEYIIGMWDSKESWCLAYRDERVRGHHTNNFSEVSVRVFKDNVLGRVKAYNVITLLDFCSTVHEQFYLKKLTEFANNRNAKKRLFLMSMKKKSFDIKTDEIFPLGNDLYRVKEWEVNMRSACCSCPVGLHGKLCKHQYAVFSTSEEALQNEPLLLAEEKYEIACVALGDRVPDVSFYQPFLSTSFFLNNSIASTSSQETMEVLPPALQSAETPMDIPTEATRRNLFESVITKINELHSKFGSSEEGLSTLLKRLNKVQSQGQWEQVLNTAGSKIPLKRRPGAAIHVQPTAIARRKLQVTRGSRKLPAGRPAKGIPLPRKKRKHALSANIAMNQPNANLHGSGH
;
A
#
# COMPACT_ATOMS: atom_id res chain seq x y z
N MET A 1 23.45 10.93 10.85
CA MET A 1 23.01 12.12 10.09
C MET A 1 24.03 12.50 9.04
N GLU A 2 25.26 12.87 9.43
CA GLU A 2 26.31 13.31 8.50
C GLU A 2 26.59 12.35 7.33
N VAL A 3 26.71 11.04 7.60
CA VAL A 3 26.85 9.99 6.56
C VAL A 3 25.74 10.06 5.50
N TYR A 4 24.48 10.23 5.92
CA TYR A 4 23.36 10.34 4.98
C TYR A 4 23.42 11.65 4.17
N HIS A 5 23.87 12.76 4.77
CA HIS A 5 24.08 14.01 4.04
C HIS A 5 25.20 13.92 3.00
N GLN A 6 26.27 13.17 3.28
CA GLN A 6 27.34 12.90 2.30
C GLN A 6 26.84 12.11 1.09
N GLU A 7 25.84 11.24 1.26
CA GLU A 7 25.13 10.56 0.17
C GLU A 7 24.00 11.40 -0.47
N GLY A 8 23.86 12.68 -0.08
CA GLY A 8 22.82 13.58 -0.59
C GLY A 8 21.40 13.31 -0.05
N ILE A 9 21.26 12.38 0.90
CA ILE A 9 20.01 12.03 1.56
C ILE A 9 19.71 13.10 2.62
N THR A 10 18.52 13.69 2.55
CA THR A 10 18.05 14.61 3.59
C THR A 10 17.26 13.82 4.63
N VAL A 11 17.72 13.89 5.87
CA VAL A 11 17.02 13.34 7.03
C VAL A 11 16.71 14.49 7.97
N GLN A 12 15.45 14.63 8.40
CA GLN A 12 15.07 15.53 9.48
C GLN A 12 14.45 14.74 10.62
N PHE A 13 14.63 15.23 11.85
CA PHE A 13 14.17 14.57 13.06
C PHE A 13 13.62 15.63 14.03
N TYR A 14 12.57 15.24 14.75
CA TYR A 14 11.99 15.99 15.86
C TYR A 14 11.50 14.99 16.92
N GLU A 15 11.70 15.30 18.20
CA GLU A 15 11.54 14.32 19.28
C GLU A 15 10.14 14.32 19.91
N ASP A 16 9.53 15.50 20.12
CA ASP A 16 8.22 15.62 20.77
C ASP A 16 7.27 16.64 20.10
N PRO A 17 6.28 16.20 19.30
CA PRO A 17 5.96 14.81 19.00
C PRO A 17 6.99 14.16 18.06
N PHE A 18 7.24 12.86 18.25
CA PHE A 18 8.25 12.14 17.47
C PHE A 18 7.93 12.09 15.97
N ALA A 19 8.85 12.58 15.15
CA ALA A 19 8.83 12.48 13.69
C ALA A 19 10.24 12.35 13.10
N VAL A 20 10.41 11.43 12.14
CA VAL A 20 11.60 11.32 11.27
C VAL A 20 11.13 11.44 9.81
N VAL A 21 11.81 12.28 9.04
CA VAL A 21 11.57 12.46 7.59
C VAL A 21 12.80 12.02 6.82
N ILE A 22 12.58 11.33 5.70
CA ILE A 22 13.62 10.77 4.83
C ILE A 22 13.30 11.17 3.39
N VAL A 23 14.24 11.88 2.75
CA VAL A 23 14.15 12.27 1.35
C VAL A 23 15.49 11.96 0.65
N THR A 24 15.51 10.90 -0.13
CA THR A 24 16.69 10.45 -0.89
C THR A 24 16.91 11.26 -2.18
N PRO A 25 18.08 11.18 -2.84
CA PRO A 25 18.31 11.80 -4.14
C PRO A 25 17.27 11.42 -5.21
N LEU A 26 16.84 10.16 -5.30
CA LEU A 26 15.76 9.75 -6.21
C LEU A 26 14.43 10.42 -5.85
N MET A 27 14.07 10.50 -4.56
CA MET A 27 12.84 11.16 -4.12
C MET A 27 12.82 12.65 -4.46
N LYS A 28 13.95 13.35 -4.31
CA LYS A 28 14.10 14.75 -4.73
C LYS A 28 13.83 14.91 -6.23
N ARG A 29 14.45 14.08 -7.08
CA ARG A 29 14.24 14.11 -8.54
C ARG A 29 12.81 13.71 -8.93
N ALA A 30 12.22 12.73 -8.25
CA ALA A 30 10.84 12.33 -8.46
C ALA A 30 9.83 13.45 -8.09
N SER A 31 10.15 14.27 -7.09
CA SER A 31 9.33 15.44 -6.70
C SER A 31 9.33 16.55 -7.77
N ALA A 32 10.30 16.56 -8.68
CA ALA A 32 10.34 17.48 -9.82
C ALA A 32 9.55 17.00 -11.06
N LEU A 33 8.97 15.79 -11.03
CA LEU A 33 8.16 15.29 -12.15
C LEU A 33 6.88 16.13 -12.34
N PRO A 34 6.44 16.41 -13.59
CA PRO A 34 5.18 17.11 -13.86
C PRO A 34 3.96 16.43 -13.21
N HIS A 35 4.00 15.11 -13.08
CA HIS A 35 2.96 14.33 -12.42
C HIS A 35 2.83 14.62 -10.91
N ALA A 36 3.92 15.01 -10.24
CA ALA A 36 3.95 15.28 -8.80
C ALA A 36 3.20 16.57 -8.43
N ALA A 37 3.11 17.54 -9.35
CA ALA A 37 2.24 18.71 -9.18
C ALA A 37 0.75 18.40 -9.34
N ASN A 38 0.37 17.25 -9.91
CA ASN A 38 -1.02 16.92 -10.21
C ASN A 38 -1.63 15.98 -9.17
N ASN A 39 -1.03 14.80 -8.97
CA ASN A 39 -1.60 13.74 -8.12
C ASN A 39 -0.51 13.14 -7.23
N VAL A 40 -0.74 13.15 -5.91
CA VAL A 40 0.11 12.49 -4.93
C VAL A 40 -0.72 11.52 -4.10
N PHE A 41 -0.30 10.27 -4.04
CA PHE A 41 -0.91 9.27 -3.16
C PHE A 41 -0.23 9.31 -1.80
N VAL A 42 -1.03 9.23 -0.75
CA VAL A 42 -0.57 9.13 0.64
C VAL A 42 -1.16 7.85 1.23
N ASP A 43 -0.32 7.09 1.94
CA ASP A 43 -0.72 5.86 2.62
C ASP A 43 0.21 5.62 3.81
N SER A 44 -0.40 5.25 4.93
CA SER A 44 0.23 5.13 6.23
C SER A 44 0.18 3.68 6.70
N THR A 45 1.35 3.06 6.89
CA THR A 45 1.46 1.66 7.29
C THR A 45 2.23 1.50 8.59
N SER A 46 1.71 0.66 9.49
CA SER A 46 2.33 0.37 10.79
C SER A 46 2.85 -1.07 10.87
N SER A 47 3.35 -1.44 12.06
CA SER A 47 3.89 -2.77 12.38
C SER A 47 5.13 -3.17 11.57
N CYS A 48 5.94 -2.19 11.15
CA CYS A 48 7.17 -2.39 10.39
C CYS A 48 8.43 -2.55 11.26
N ASP A 49 8.38 -2.17 12.53
CA ASP A 49 9.47 -2.22 13.51
C ASP A 49 9.00 -2.79 14.87
N ALA A 50 9.86 -2.80 15.89
CA ALA A 50 9.50 -3.27 17.23
C ALA A 50 8.45 -2.39 17.93
N GLU A 51 8.53 -1.07 17.79
CA GLU A 51 7.67 -0.10 18.51
C GLU A 51 6.34 0.17 17.80
N ASN A 52 6.21 -0.26 16.54
CA ASN A 52 5.05 -0.04 15.65
C ASN A 52 4.88 1.43 15.24
N HIS A 53 5.99 2.09 14.93
CA HIS A 53 5.98 3.37 14.25
C HIS A 53 5.10 3.31 12.99
N VAL A 54 4.44 4.43 12.71
CA VAL A 54 3.65 4.66 11.50
C VAL A 54 4.62 5.16 10.44
N ILE A 55 4.59 4.55 9.26
CA ILE A 55 5.41 4.93 8.12
C ILE A 55 4.46 5.37 7.01
N THR A 56 4.47 6.66 6.71
CA THR A 56 3.67 7.30 5.65
C THR A 56 4.52 7.51 4.42
N PHE A 57 4.03 7.02 3.28
CA PHE A 57 4.67 7.18 1.98
C PHE A 57 3.94 8.25 1.17
N PHE A 58 4.69 9.21 0.63
CA PHE A 58 4.20 10.11 -0.42
C PHE A 58 4.66 9.55 -1.77
N LEU A 59 3.73 9.37 -2.70
CA LEU A 59 3.96 8.63 -3.95
C LEU A 59 3.41 9.37 -5.16
N CYS A 60 4.24 9.53 -6.20
CA CYS A 60 3.84 10.09 -7.49
C CYS A 60 3.53 8.95 -8.48
N PRO A 61 2.45 9.02 -9.29
CA PRO A 61 2.31 8.18 -10.47
C PRO A 61 3.31 8.64 -11.55
N CYS A 62 3.93 7.69 -12.26
CA CYS A 62 4.81 7.93 -13.39
C CYS A 62 4.76 6.76 -14.38
N ALA A 63 5.53 6.82 -15.46
CA ALA A 63 5.55 5.77 -16.49
C ALA A 63 5.93 4.37 -15.96
N ALA A 64 6.81 4.31 -14.95
CA ALA A 64 7.20 3.08 -14.27
C ALA A 64 6.24 2.62 -13.15
N GLY A 65 5.03 3.19 -13.07
CA GLY A 65 4.07 3.02 -11.96
C GLY A 65 4.31 4.08 -10.88
N ALA A 66 4.10 3.77 -9.60
CA ALA A 66 4.41 4.74 -8.54
C ALA A 66 5.91 4.83 -8.21
N VAL A 67 6.35 6.02 -7.79
CA VAL A 67 7.69 6.36 -7.30
C VAL A 67 7.58 7.17 -5.99
N PRO A 68 8.42 6.94 -4.97
CA PRO A 68 8.38 7.70 -3.72
C PRO A 68 8.84 9.14 -3.91
N LEU A 69 8.21 10.05 -3.18
CA LEU A 69 8.53 11.47 -3.05
C LEU A 69 9.12 11.81 -1.68
N GLY A 70 8.85 10.98 -0.68
CA GLY A 70 9.32 11.12 0.69
C GLY A 70 8.73 10.05 1.60
N ILE A 71 9.41 9.80 2.71
CA ILE A 71 8.96 8.89 3.76
C ILE A 71 8.92 9.66 5.07
N VAL A 72 7.79 9.57 5.79
CA VAL A 72 7.59 10.16 7.11
C VAL A 72 7.34 9.04 8.10
N ILE A 73 8.06 9.03 9.22
CA ILE A 73 7.94 8.04 10.28
C ILE A 73 7.51 8.77 11.57
N THR A 74 6.36 8.42 12.13
CA THR A 74 5.85 9.00 13.37
C THR A 74 5.52 7.92 14.40
N LYS A 75 5.38 8.32 15.67
CA LYS A 75 5.02 7.40 16.77
C LYS A 75 3.51 7.13 16.88
N GLY A 76 2.68 7.76 16.05
CA GLY A 76 1.23 7.60 16.07
C GLY A 76 0.50 8.31 14.92
N GLN A 77 -0.78 7.98 14.75
CA GLN A 77 -1.65 8.47 13.66
C GLN A 77 -2.49 9.70 14.06
N SER A 78 -1.99 10.52 14.98
CA SER A 78 -2.69 11.75 15.38
C SER A 78 -2.51 12.85 14.33
N GLN A 79 -3.48 13.77 14.24
CA GLN A 79 -3.37 14.93 13.36
C GLN A 79 -2.11 15.76 13.67
N GLN A 80 -1.76 15.92 14.94
CA GLN A 80 -0.55 16.65 15.36
C GLN A 80 0.73 15.94 14.87
N SER A 81 0.80 14.62 15.00
CA SER A 81 1.94 13.81 14.54
C SER A 81 2.11 13.90 13.02
N TYR A 82 1.02 13.77 12.25
CA TYR A 82 1.06 13.93 10.81
C TYR A 82 1.41 15.37 10.40
N THR A 83 0.81 16.39 11.00
CA THR A 83 1.05 17.80 10.66
C THR A 83 2.52 18.18 10.82
N LEU A 84 3.16 17.75 11.92
CA LEU A 84 4.60 17.94 12.11
C LEU A 84 5.42 17.20 11.05
N GLY A 85 5.18 15.89 10.88
CA GLY A 85 5.95 15.08 9.94
C GLY A 85 5.82 15.57 8.48
N PHE A 86 4.64 16.05 8.10
CA PHE A 86 4.37 16.62 6.78
C PHE A 86 5.02 18.00 6.62
N SER A 87 5.05 18.83 7.68
CA SER A 87 5.77 20.11 7.68
C SER A 87 7.28 19.91 7.50
N LEU A 88 7.86 18.94 8.22
CA LEU A 88 9.26 18.54 8.06
C LEU A 88 9.55 17.98 6.64
N LEU A 89 8.60 17.26 6.03
CA LEU A 89 8.71 16.80 4.64
C LEU A 89 8.69 17.98 3.65
N LYS A 90 7.77 18.93 3.83
CA LYS A 90 7.70 20.16 3.02
C LYS A 90 9.01 20.94 3.06
N ALA A 91 9.59 21.12 4.25
CA ALA A 91 10.89 21.76 4.44
C ALA A 91 12.04 20.96 3.81
N SER A 92 12.05 19.63 3.97
CA SER A 92 13.09 18.73 3.46
C SER A 92 13.14 18.66 1.92
N LEU A 93 12.01 18.88 1.25
CA LEU A 93 11.91 18.89 -0.21
C LEU A 93 12.28 20.23 -0.86
N GLN A 94 12.35 21.32 -0.09
CA GLN A 94 12.61 22.71 -0.52
C GLN A 94 11.57 23.27 -1.51
N ASN A 95 11.53 22.74 -2.75
CA ASN A 95 10.55 23.04 -3.78
C ASN A 95 9.72 21.78 -4.11
N PRO A 96 8.87 21.31 -3.17
CA PRO A 96 8.10 20.08 -3.36
C PRO A 96 7.12 20.18 -4.54
N PHE A 97 6.82 19.03 -5.16
CA PHE A 97 5.73 18.87 -6.12
C PHE A 97 5.84 19.79 -7.35
N ASN A 98 6.99 19.73 -8.02
CA ASN A 98 7.32 20.44 -9.26
C ASN A 98 7.03 21.96 -9.21
N ARG A 99 7.76 22.65 -8.33
CA ARG A 99 7.83 24.12 -8.17
C ARG A 99 6.55 24.82 -7.66
N ASN A 100 5.38 24.22 -7.79
CA ASN A 100 4.12 24.77 -7.25
C ASN A 100 4.04 24.66 -5.71
N GLY A 101 4.91 23.87 -5.07
CA GLY A 101 4.98 23.73 -3.61
C GLY A 101 3.88 22.84 -3.00
N ALA A 102 2.90 22.43 -3.80
CA ALA A 102 1.71 21.67 -3.44
C ALA A 102 1.19 20.91 -4.70
N PRO A 103 0.61 19.70 -4.55
CA PRO A 103 -0.09 19.03 -5.65
C PRO A 103 -1.53 19.53 -5.77
N THR A 104 -2.15 19.42 -6.96
CA THR A 104 -3.58 19.70 -7.12
C THR A 104 -4.43 18.75 -6.27
N ILE A 105 -4.10 17.46 -6.27
CA ILE A 105 -4.87 16.38 -5.62
C ILE A 105 -3.97 15.51 -4.75
N PHE A 106 -4.40 15.30 -3.49
CA PHE A 106 -3.98 14.16 -2.68
C PHE A 106 -5.00 13.03 -2.76
N MET A 107 -4.54 11.79 -2.96
CA MET A 107 -5.35 10.58 -2.90
C MET A 107 -5.01 9.81 -1.63
N THR A 108 -5.95 9.70 -0.70
CA THR A 108 -5.72 9.16 0.65
C THR A 108 -6.64 7.99 0.99
N ASP A 109 -6.39 7.37 2.13
CA ASP A 109 -7.38 6.53 2.82
C ASP A 109 -8.35 7.41 3.64
N ASN A 110 -9.46 6.84 4.12
CA ASN A 110 -10.41 7.59 4.96
C ASN A 110 -9.88 7.74 6.39
N SER A 111 -9.00 8.73 6.58
CA SER A 111 -8.35 9.07 7.83
C SER A 111 -8.42 10.59 8.04
N SER A 112 -9.36 11.05 8.86
CA SER A 112 -9.54 12.48 9.16
C SER A 112 -8.26 13.13 9.71
N ALA A 113 -7.51 12.42 10.54
CA ALA A 113 -6.23 12.88 11.08
C ALA A 113 -5.16 13.11 9.98
N GLU A 114 -5.15 12.28 8.93
CA GLU A 114 -4.21 12.40 7.80
C GLU A 114 -4.67 13.53 6.86
N ILE A 115 -5.96 13.58 6.53
CA ILE A 115 -6.57 14.58 5.64
C ILE A 115 -6.44 15.99 6.24
N ASN A 116 -6.80 16.18 7.51
CA ASN A 116 -6.69 17.46 8.18
C ASN A 116 -5.22 17.94 8.26
N ALA A 117 -4.27 17.02 8.40
CA ALA A 117 -2.85 17.34 8.40
C ALA A 117 -2.34 17.74 7.01
N LEU A 118 -2.79 17.07 5.94
CA LEU A 118 -2.50 17.48 4.57
C LEU A 118 -3.05 18.88 4.27
N GLN A 119 -4.31 19.14 4.63
CA GLN A 119 -4.95 20.45 4.45
C GLN A 119 -4.27 21.56 5.27
N ALA A 120 -3.76 21.25 6.47
CA ALA A 120 -3.03 22.22 7.29
C ALA A 120 -1.65 22.58 6.70
N VAL A 121 -0.93 21.61 6.12
CA VAL A 121 0.43 21.80 5.58
C VAL A 121 0.41 22.29 4.13
N TRP A 122 -0.60 21.90 3.35
CA TRP A 122 -0.83 22.30 1.96
C TRP A 122 -2.30 22.75 1.78
N PRO A 123 -2.63 23.98 2.23
CA PRO A 123 -3.97 24.54 2.02
C PRO A 123 -4.25 24.74 0.53
N GLY A 124 -5.50 24.50 0.12
CA GLY A 124 -5.93 24.58 -1.28
C GLY A 124 -5.81 23.28 -2.08
N CYS A 125 -5.18 22.23 -1.54
CA CYS A 125 -5.16 20.91 -2.15
C CYS A 125 -6.50 20.18 -1.98
N GLU A 126 -6.98 19.54 -3.05
CA GLU A 126 -8.15 18.66 -3.00
C GLU A 126 -7.75 17.30 -2.42
N CYS A 127 -8.48 16.83 -1.39
CA CYS A 127 -8.22 15.52 -0.76
C CYS A 127 -9.31 14.52 -1.16
N LEU A 128 -8.97 13.61 -2.07
CA LEU A 128 -9.86 12.57 -2.56
C LEU A 128 -9.61 11.24 -1.86
N LEU A 129 -10.69 10.55 -1.51
CA LEU A 129 -10.65 9.24 -0.87
C LEU A 129 -10.50 8.12 -1.91
N CYS A 130 -9.74 7.09 -1.55
CA CYS A 130 -9.72 5.82 -2.26
C CYS A 130 -11.11 5.15 -2.26
N ILE A 131 -11.76 5.01 -3.42
CA ILE A 131 -13.12 4.44 -3.52
C ILE A 131 -13.20 2.99 -2.99
N PHE A 132 -12.08 2.26 -3.04
CA PHE A 132 -11.99 0.91 -2.49
C PHE A 132 -12.01 0.90 -0.96
N HIS A 133 -11.35 1.87 -0.30
CA HIS A 133 -11.34 1.95 1.15
C HIS A 133 -12.66 2.50 1.70
N VAL A 134 -13.28 3.44 0.99
CA VAL A 134 -14.67 3.87 1.22
C VAL A 134 -15.64 2.67 1.13
N GLY A 135 -15.59 1.91 0.03
CA GLY A 135 -16.41 0.70 -0.10
C GLY A 135 -16.12 -0.39 0.95
N GLN A 136 -14.87 -0.50 1.42
CA GLN A 136 -14.55 -1.38 2.56
C GLN A 136 -15.15 -0.88 3.88
N GLN A 137 -15.11 0.42 4.14
CA GLN A 137 -15.63 1.03 5.36
C GLN A 137 -17.15 0.82 5.47
N VAL A 138 -17.90 1.13 4.40
CA VAL A 138 -19.35 0.88 4.34
C VAL A 138 -19.67 -0.60 4.52
N TRP A 139 -18.91 -1.51 3.90
CA TRP A 139 -19.10 -2.95 4.09
C TRP A 139 -18.74 -3.43 5.51
N ARG A 140 -17.75 -2.84 6.18
CA ARG A 140 -17.46 -3.13 7.60
C ARG A 140 -18.60 -2.62 8.48
N TRP A 141 -19.10 -1.40 8.23
CA TRP A 141 -20.20 -0.79 8.96
C TRP A 141 -21.47 -1.67 8.88
N LEU A 142 -21.86 -2.12 7.69
CA LEU A 142 -23.00 -3.02 7.47
C LEU A 142 -22.86 -4.38 8.18
N TRP A 143 -21.64 -4.79 8.51
CA TRP A 143 -21.34 -6.05 9.22
C TRP A 143 -21.14 -5.91 10.72
N ASP A 144 -21.05 -4.70 11.26
CA ASP A 144 -20.96 -4.43 12.69
C ASP A 144 -22.34 -4.65 13.34
N GLY A 145 -22.39 -5.53 14.34
CA GLY A 145 -23.62 -5.95 15.00
C GLY A 145 -24.36 -4.80 15.67
N LYS A 146 -23.65 -3.75 16.12
CA LYS A 146 -24.26 -2.62 16.84
C LYS A 146 -25.24 -1.79 16.00
N HIS A 147 -25.16 -1.88 14.67
CA HIS A 147 -26.05 -1.14 13.77
C HIS A 147 -27.38 -1.85 13.47
N ASN A 148 -27.57 -3.09 13.95
CA ASN A 148 -28.81 -3.87 13.82
C ASN A 148 -29.28 -4.13 12.37
N ILE A 149 -28.36 -4.16 11.40
CA ILE A 149 -28.69 -4.47 10.00
C ILE A 149 -28.83 -5.99 9.81
N ALA A 150 -30.02 -6.45 9.42
CA ALA A 150 -30.30 -7.86 9.09
C ALA A 150 -29.40 -8.36 7.95
N LYS A 151 -28.93 -9.61 8.01
CA LYS A 151 -27.85 -10.13 7.14
C LYS A 151 -28.25 -10.08 5.66
N GLU A 152 -29.44 -10.53 5.37
CA GLU A 152 -30.12 -10.57 4.08
C GLU A 152 -30.16 -9.19 3.37
N HIS A 153 -30.24 -8.09 4.13
CA HIS A 153 -30.33 -6.75 3.57
C HIS A 153 -28.96 -6.10 3.30
N ARG A 154 -27.87 -6.57 3.94
CA ARG A 154 -26.52 -5.96 3.85
C ARG A 154 -26.03 -5.82 2.41
N SER A 155 -26.17 -6.86 1.60
CA SER A 155 -25.78 -6.83 0.19
C SER A 155 -26.63 -5.89 -0.67
N ILE A 156 -27.88 -5.63 -0.28
CA ILE A 156 -28.78 -4.72 -0.99
C ILE A 156 -28.45 -3.26 -0.64
N LEU A 157 -28.27 -2.95 0.65
CA LEU A 157 -27.81 -1.64 1.11
C LEU A 157 -26.43 -1.28 0.54
N MET A 158 -25.51 -2.25 0.50
CA MET A 158 -24.22 -2.08 -0.19
C MET A 158 -24.39 -1.81 -1.68
N LYS A 159 -25.36 -2.43 -2.36
CA LYS A 159 -25.65 -2.14 -3.76
C LYS A 159 -26.10 -0.69 -3.93
N PHE A 160 -27.05 -0.20 -3.14
CA PHE A 160 -27.48 1.20 -3.19
C PHE A 160 -26.29 2.16 -3.00
N PHE A 161 -25.41 1.90 -2.03
CA PHE A 161 -24.19 2.69 -1.87
C PHE A 161 -23.25 2.61 -3.10
N GLN A 162 -23.19 1.46 -3.78
CA GLN A 162 -22.41 1.32 -5.02
C GLN A 162 -23.01 2.13 -6.17
N GLU A 163 -24.34 2.21 -6.32
CA GLU A 163 -24.95 3.06 -7.35
C GLU A 163 -24.64 4.54 -7.09
N ILE A 164 -24.67 5.01 -5.82
CA ILE A 164 -24.19 6.36 -5.46
C ILE A 164 -22.71 6.55 -5.79
N LEU A 165 -21.85 5.61 -5.37
CA LEU A 165 -20.39 5.69 -5.54
C LEU A 165 -19.98 5.77 -7.01
N TYR A 166 -20.65 5.00 -7.87
CA TYR A 166 -20.36 4.86 -9.31
C TYR A 166 -21.29 5.69 -10.21
N ALA A 167 -22.09 6.59 -9.64
CA ALA A 167 -22.93 7.52 -10.38
C ALA A 167 -22.11 8.33 -11.42
N LYS A 168 -22.71 8.58 -12.59
CA LYS A 168 -22.03 9.22 -13.73
C LYS A 168 -22.20 10.74 -13.76
N SER A 169 -23.28 11.24 -13.16
CA SER A 169 -23.57 12.66 -13.02
C SER A 169 -23.99 12.98 -11.59
N THR A 170 -23.88 14.24 -11.20
CA THR A 170 -24.33 14.72 -9.89
C THR A 170 -25.85 14.53 -9.71
N SER A 171 -26.63 14.60 -10.80
CA SER A 171 -28.06 14.29 -10.80
C SER A 171 -28.32 12.81 -10.46
N ASP A 172 -27.62 11.88 -11.11
CA ASP A 172 -27.74 10.44 -10.81
C ASP A 172 -27.34 10.16 -9.35
N ALA A 173 -26.25 10.77 -8.87
CA ALA A 173 -25.78 10.60 -7.51
C ALA A 173 -26.82 11.05 -6.46
N ASN A 174 -27.49 12.18 -6.70
CA ASN A 174 -28.59 12.65 -5.85
C ASN A 174 -29.78 11.68 -5.88
N GLN A 175 -30.15 11.18 -7.05
CA GLN A 175 -31.26 10.22 -7.20
C GLN A 175 -30.95 8.91 -6.46
N GLU A 176 -29.75 8.35 -6.62
CA GLU A 176 -29.34 7.12 -5.93
C GLU A 176 -29.18 7.31 -4.41
N PHE A 177 -28.83 8.52 -3.96
CA PHE A 177 -28.84 8.86 -2.53
C PHE A 177 -30.27 8.82 -1.95
N LEU A 178 -31.25 9.40 -2.65
CA LEU A 178 -32.66 9.32 -2.25
C LEU A 178 -33.21 7.88 -2.31
N ASN A 179 -32.79 7.09 -3.31
CA ASN A 179 -33.10 5.66 -3.39
C ASN A 179 -32.54 4.91 -2.15
N ALA A 180 -31.30 5.18 -1.75
CA ALA A 180 -30.63 4.54 -0.61
C ALA A 180 -31.23 4.89 0.76
N LEU A 181 -31.88 6.05 0.88
CA LEU A 181 -32.68 6.44 2.05
C LEU A 181 -34.10 5.86 2.05
N GLY A 182 -34.52 5.26 0.94
CA GLY A 182 -35.84 4.65 0.77
C GLY A 182 -36.94 5.60 0.31
N TYR A 183 -36.61 6.83 -0.11
CA TYR A 183 -37.60 7.82 -0.57
C TYR A 183 -38.17 7.53 -1.96
N VAL A 184 -37.48 6.72 -2.77
CA VAL A 184 -37.89 6.39 -4.13
C VAL A 184 -37.84 4.88 -4.34
N GLY A 185 -39.02 4.24 -4.29
CA GLY A 185 -39.27 2.89 -4.82
C GLY A 185 -38.61 1.70 -4.11
N SER A 186 -38.03 1.85 -2.91
CA SER A 186 -37.36 0.73 -2.23
C SER A 186 -38.35 -0.15 -1.45
N TYR A 187 -38.34 -1.46 -1.71
CA TYR A 187 -39.13 -2.47 -0.98
C TYR A 187 -38.45 -2.98 0.31
N LEU A 188 -37.47 -2.24 0.83
CA LEU A 188 -36.73 -2.60 2.04
C LEU A 188 -37.34 -1.94 3.28
N PRO A 189 -37.30 -2.59 4.46
CA PRO A 189 -37.56 -1.91 5.72
C PRO A 189 -36.60 -0.72 5.89
N THR A 190 -37.09 0.40 6.40
CA THR A 190 -36.24 1.55 6.77
C THR A 190 -35.36 1.21 7.96
N PHE A 191 -34.06 1.51 7.84
CA PHE A 191 -33.05 1.29 8.88
C PHE A 191 -32.53 2.65 9.36
N PRO A 192 -32.98 3.21 10.50
CA PRO A 192 -32.61 4.55 10.94
C PRO A 192 -31.09 4.79 11.01
N ASN A 193 -30.36 3.84 11.59
CA ASN A 193 -28.89 3.87 11.67
C ASN A 193 -28.21 3.93 10.28
N TRP A 194 -28.81 3.30 9.26
CA TRP A 194 -28.29 3.32 7.89
C TRP A 194 -28.57 4.68 7.23
N SER A 195 -29.77 5.21 7.41
CA SER A 195 -30.13 6.54 6.91
C SER A 195 -29.22 7.61 7.49
N GLU A 196 -29.01 7.61 8.82
CA GLU A 196 -28.08 8.51 9.52
C GLU A 196 -26.64 8.36 8.99
N TYR A 197 -26.14 7.12 8.86
CA TYR A 197 -24.79 6.86 8.35
C TYR A 197 -24.60 7.31 6.89
N ILE A 198 -25.60 7.10 6.03
CA ILE A 198 -25.55 7.52 4.63
C ILE A 198 -25.66 9.03 4.48
N ILE A 199 -26.46 9.71 5.31
CA ILE A 199 -26.50 11.19 5.38
C ILE A 199 -25.11 11.73 5.75
N GLY A 200 -24.49 11.23 6.83
CA GLY A 200 -23.14 11.68 7.23
C GLY A 200 -22.04 11.36 6.22
N MET A 201 -22.18 10.27 5.44
CA MET A 201 -21.29 9.99 4.30
C MET A 201 -21.51 10.96 3.13
N TRP A 202 -22.75 11.41 2.91
CA TRP A 202 -23.13 12.30 1.82
C TRP A 202 -22.64 13.74 2.01
N ASP A 203 -22.51 14.19 3.26
CA ASP A 203 -21.89 15.48 3.59
C ASP A 203 -20.47 15.65 3.02
N SER A 204 -19.76 14.55 2.79
CA SER A 204 -18.41 14.54 2.18
C SER A 204 -18.35 13.86 0.80
N LYS A 205 -19.48 13.76 0.09
CA LYS A 205 -19.63 13.07 -1.22
C LYS A 205 -18.58 13.48 -2.27
N GLU A 206 -18.18 14.75 -2.31
CA GLU A 206 -17.19 15.29 -3.25
C GLU A 206 -15.85 14.52 -3.16
N SER A 207 -15.46 14.09 -1.96
CA SER A 207 -14.21 13.36 -1.75
C SER A 207 -14.21 11.93 -2.31
N TRP A 208 -15.36 11.28 -2.45
CA TRP A 208 -15.44 9.83 -2.71
C TRP A 208 -16.34 9.40 -3.87
N CYS A 209 -17.41 10.12 -4.18
CA CYS A 209 -18.33 9.79 -5.27
C CYS A 209 -17.67 10.13 -6.62
N LEU A 210 -17.82 9.26 -7.62
CA LEU A 210 -17.20 9.47 -8.94
C LEU A 210 -17.85 10.62 -9.72
N ALA A 211 -19.14 10.91 -9.49
CA ALA A 211 -19.87 12.00 -10.14
C ALA A 211 -19.31 13.41 -9.86
N TYR A 212 -18.42 13.54 -8.86
CA TYR A 212 -17.78 14.80 -8.47
C TYR A 212 -16.28 14.82 -8.85
N ARG A 213 -15.81 13.87 -9.67
CA ARG A 213 -14.43 13.80 -10.18
C ARG A 213 -14.37 14.13 -11.66
N ASP A 214 -13.24 14.68 -12.07
CA ASP A 214 -12.95 15.06 -13.46
C ASP A 214 -11.63 14.41 -13.95
N GLU A 215 -11.14 14.82 -15.11
CA GLU A 215 -9.91 14.30 -15.72
C GLU A 215 -8.63 14.57 -14.92
N ARG A 216 -8.62 15.50 -13.95
CA ARG A 216 -7.43 15.81 -13.13
C ARG A 216 -6.92 14.58 -12.38
N VAL A 217 -7.80 13.62 -12.08
CA VAL A 217 -7.44 12.35 -11.40
C VAL A 217 -6.73 11.34 -12.33
N ARG A 218 -6.67 11.55 -13.65
CA ARG A 218 -6.02 10.66 -14.64
C ARG A 218 -6.40 9.17 -14.49
N GLY A 219 -7.67 8.90 -14.24
CA GLY A 219 -8.23 7.55 -14.04
C GLY A 219 -7.88 6.89 -12.70
N HIS A 220 -7.25 7.63 -11.78
CA HIS A 220 -6.81 7.13 -10.49
C HIS A 220 -7.90 7.29 -9.44
N HIS A 221 -8.71 6.25 -9.26
CA HIS A 221 -9.77 6.22 -8.24
C HIS A 221 -9.39 5.42 -6.98
N THR A 222 -8.27 4.70 -6.99
CA THR A 222 -7.88 3.76 -5.92
C THR A 222 -6.43 3.92 -5.51
N ASN A 223 -6.15 3.66 -4.23
CA ASN A 223 -4.81 3.68 -3.63
C ASN A 223 -3.96 2.43 -3.99
N ASN A 224 -4.22 1.78 -5.13
CA ASN A 224 -3.52 0.55 -5.55
C ASN A 224 -2.01 0.77 -5.72
N PHE A 225 -1.58 1.98 -6.07
CA PHE A 225 -0.16 2.34 -6.11
C PHE A 225 0.50 2.26 -4.74
N SER A 226 -0.17 2.74 -3.70
CA SER A 226 0.35 2.69 -2.34
C SER A 226 0.26 1.30 -1.74
N GLU A 227 -0.82 0.54 -1.99
CA GLU A 227 -0.88 -0.87 -1.55
C GLU A 227 0.26 -1.71 -2.17
N VAL A 228 0.65 -1.40 -3.42
CA VAL A 228 1.82 -2.00 -4.07
C VAL A 228 3.13 -1.51 -3.45
N SER A 229 3.26 -0.22 -3.10
CA SER A 229 4.48 0.35 -2.51
C SER A 229 4.71 -0.12 -1.06
N VAL A 230 3.67 -0.14 -0.23
CA VAL A 230 3.66 -0.76 1.11
C VAL A 230 4.00 -2.25 1.04
N ARG A 231 3.51 -2.95 0.01
CA ARG A 231 3.86 -4.36 -0.23
C ARG A 231 5.33 -4.52 -0.61
N VAL A 232 5.85 -3.72 -1.53
CA VAL A 232 7.29 -3.65 -1.88
C VAL A 232 8.14 -3.38 -0.65
N PHE A 233 7.77 -2.41 0.18
CA PHE A 233 8.49 -2.11 1.41
C PHE A 233 8.51 -3.32 2.36
N LYS A 234 7.36 -3.95 2.61
CA LYS A 234 7.25 -5.10 3.52
C LYS A 234 7.88 -6.39 2.96
N ASP A 235 7.90 -6.62 1.64
CA ASP A 235 8.48 -7.80 1.00
C ASP A 235 9.97 -7.64 0.65
N ASN A 236 10.34 -6.56 -0.04
CA ASN A 236 11.67 -6.36 -0.64
C ASN A 236 12.63 -5.60 0.27
N VAL A 237 12.15 -4.60 1.02
CA VAL A 237 13.01 -3.75 1.86
C VAL A 237 13.20 -4.38 3.24
N LEU A 238 12.10 -4.74 3.90
CA LEU A 238 12.12 -5.34 5.24
C LEU A 238 12.29 -6.87 5.24
N GLY A 239 12.24 -7.55 4.09
CA GLY A 239 12.32 -9.01 4.00
C GLY A 239 11.25 -9.76 4.83
N ARG A 240 10.10 -9.11 5.11
CA ARG A 240 9.06 -9.53 6.06
C ARG A 240 9.52 -9.68 7.53
N VAL A 241 10.63 -9.07 7.93
CA VAL A 241 11.09 -8.99 9.32
C VAL A 241 10.85 -7.58 9.84
N LYS A 242 10.35 -7.43 11.07
CA LYS A 242 10.28 -6.10 11.70
C LYS A 242 11.69 -5.56 11.91
N ALA A 243 11.93 -4.31 11.53
CA ALA A 243 13.12 -3.57 11.90
C ALA A 243 13.27 -3.53 13.43
N TYR A 244 14.50 -3.50 13.93
CA TYR A 244 14.75 -3.52 15.38
C TYR A 244 14.30 -2.21 16.06
N ASN A 245 14.61 -1.08 15.43
CA ASN A 245 14.22 0.26 15.87
C ASN A 245 14.08 1.21 14.66
N VAL A 246 13.74 2.47 14.92
CA VAL A 246 13.59 3.50 13.88
C VAL A 246 14.88 3.83 13.14
N ILE A 247 16.06 3.66 13.76
CA ILE A 247 17.36 3.87 13.10
C ILE A 247 17.58 2.79 12.03
N THR A 248 17.18 1.54 12.29
CA THR A 248 17.19 0.48 11.26
C THR A 248 16.19 0.75 10.14
N LEU A 249 15.02 1.34 10.43
CA LEU A 249 14.08 1.77 9.39
C LEU A 249 14.68 2.89 8.52
N LEU A 250 15.29 3.90 9.15
CA LEU A 250 15.99 4.99 8.46
C LEU A 250 17.03 4.46 7.49
N ASP A 251 17.85 3.52 7.93
CA ASP A 251 18.88 2.91 7.11
C ASP A 251 18.32 2.13 5.92
N PHE A 252 17.33 1.25 6.15
CA PHE A 252 16.68 0.49 5.08
C PHE A 252 15.91 1.36 4.07
N CYS A 253 15.32 2.48 4.53
CA CYS A 253 14.71 3.49 3.67
C CYS A 253 15.74 4.25 2.81
N SER A 254 16.92 4.49 3.38
CA SER A 254 18.02 5.23 2.74
C SER A 254 18.78 4.37 1.73
N THR A 255 18.94 3.07 2.01
CA THR A 255 19.77 2.15 1.20
C THR A 255 18.93 1.19 0.35
N VAL A 256 18.29 0.19 0.96
CA VAL A 256 17.63 -0.93 0.26
C VAL A 256 16.41 -0.45 -0.54
N HIS A 257 15.62 0.46 0.02
CA HIS A 257 14.46 1.06 -0.66
C HIS A 257 14.89 1.93 -1.85
N GLU A 258 15.90 2.79 -1.67
CA GLU A 258 16.46 3.61 -2.75
C GLU A 258 16.97 2.72 -3.90
N GLN A 259 17.81 1.73 -3.59
CA GLN A 259 18.35 0.78 -4.58
C GLN A 259 17.26 -0.01 -5.30
N PHE A 260 16.18 -0.39 -4.61
CA PHE A 260 15.02 -1.04 -5.25
C PHE A 260 14.38 -0.14 -6.31
N TYR A 261 14.13 1.13 -5.99
CA TYR A 261 13.52 2.06 -6.95
C TYR A 261 14.49 2.45 -8.07
N LEU A 262 15.77 2.70 -7.78
CA LEU A 262 16.82 2.91 -8.79
C LEU A 262 16.82 1.78 -9.83
N LYS A 263 16.83 0.52 -9.37
CA LYS A 263 16.77 -0.65 -10.25
C LYS A 263 15.46 -0.72 -11.04
N LYS A 264 14.31 -0.56 -10.39
CA LYS A 264 12.97 -0.60 -11.01
C LYS A 264 12.82 0.44 -12.13
N LEU A 265 13.27 1.67 -11.91
CA LEU A 265 13.20 2.76 -12.89
C LEU A 265 14.19 2.53 -14.03
N THR A 266 15.42 2.08 -13.74
CA THR A 266 16.41 1.72 -14.77
C THR A 266 15.96 0.54 -15.65
N GLU A 267 15.32 -0.48 -15.06
CA GLU A 267 14.71 -1.59 -15.81
C GLU A 267 13.55 -1.12 -16.71
N PHE A 268 12.80 -0.11 -16.30
CA PHE A 268 11.77 0.52 -17.14
C PHE A 268 12.39 1.28 -18.31
N ALA A 269 13.31 2.22 -18.04
CA ALA A 269 13.95 3.04 -19.07
C ALA A 269 14.70 2.20 -20.12
N ASN A 270 15.33 1.11 -19.69
CA ASN A 270 16.03 0.18 -20.57
C ASN A 270 15.11 -0.90 -21.19
N ASN A 271 13.79 -0.67 -21.24
CA ASN A 271 12.78 -1.56 -21.86
C ASN A 271 12.73 -3.01 -21.32
N ARG A 272 13.31 -3.29 -20.14
CA ARG A 272 13.33 -4.64 -19.52
C ARG A 272 11.99 -5.03 -18.87
N ASN A 273 11.02 -4.11 -18.82
CA ASN A 273 9.69 -4.33 -18.26
C ASN A 273 8.59 -4.32 -19.33
N ALA A 274 8.15 -5.49 -19.78
CA ALA A 274 7.16 -5.63 -20.84
C ALA A 274 5.73 -5.17 -20.49
N LYS A 275 5.40 -4.84 -19.23
CA LYS A 275 4.00 -4.60 -18.80
C LYS A 275 3.30 -3.47 -19.55
N LYS A 276 3.95 -2.32 -19.71
CA LYS A 276 3.38 -1.17 -20.45
C LYS A 276 3.26 -1.47 -21.95
N ARG A 277 4.24 -2.14 -22.55
CA ARG A 277 4.18 -2.60 -23.96
C ARG A 277 2.99 -3.54 -24.19
N LEU A 278 2.78 -4.50 -23.29
CA LEU A 278 1.64 -5.43 -23.35
C LEU A 278 0.29 -4.72 -23.13
N PHE A 279 0.26 -3.66 -22.32
CA PHE A 279 -0.93 -2.82 -22.13
C PHE A 279 -1.29 -2.02 -23.40
N LEU A 280 -0.31 -1.36 -24.04
CA LEU A 280 -0.50 -0.66 -25.31
C LEU A 280 -0.91 -1.63 -26.43
N MET A 281 -0.29 -2.80 -26.52
CA MET A 281 -0.70 -3.87 -27.44
C MET A 281 -2.15 -4.34 -27.17
N SER A 282 -2.58 -4.40 -25.91
CA SER A 282 -3.98 -4.69 -25.56
C SER A 282 -4.93 -3.57 -26.01
N MET A 283 -4.52 -2.29 -25.97
CA MET A 283 -5.33 -1.19 -26.50
C MET A 283 -5.40 -1.21 -28.03
N LYS A 284 -4.29 -1.44 -28.74
CA LYS A 284 -4.28 -1.66 -30.21
C LYS A 284 -5.24 -2.79 -30.62
N LYS A 285 -5.27 -3.90 -29.89
CA LYS A 285 -6.23 -4.99 -30.15
C LYS A 285 -7.68 -4.59 -29.87
N LYS A 286 -7.92 -3.74 -28.85
CA LYS A 286 -9.26 -3.26 -28.48
C LYS A 286 -9.78 -2.14 -29.36
N SER A 287 -8.93 -1.40 -30.08
CA SER A 287 -9.33 -0.36 -31.02
C SER A 287 -9.52 -0.87 -32.44
N PHE A 288 -9.20 -2.14 -32.72
CA PHE A 288 -9.32 -2.74 -34.06
C PHE A 288 -10.78 -2.79 -34.59
N ASP A 289 -11.78 -2.65 -33.72
CA ASP A 289 -13.18 -2.53 -34.12
C ASP A 289 -13.58 -1.11 -34.56
N ILE A 290 -12.68 -0.12 -34.43
CA ILE A 290 -12.89 1.28 -34.80
C ILE A 290 -12.17 1.52 -36.11
N LYS A 291 -12.91 1.85 -37.16
CA LYS A 291 -12.35 2.19 -38.46
C LYS A 291 -12.00 3.69 -38.54
N THR A 292 -11.12 4.06 -39.46
CA THR A 292 -10.71 5.45 -39.66
C THR A 292 -11.87 6.35 -40.11
N ASP A 293 -12.84 5.82 -40.85
CA ASP A 293 -14.08 6.52 -41.25
C ASP A 293 -15.08 6.72 -40.10
N GLU A 294 -14.83 6.14 -38.92
CA GLU A 294 -15.61 6.37 -37.70
C GLU A 294 -14.98 7.42 -36.77
N ILE A 295 -13.90 8.09 -37.20
CA ILE A 295 -13.15 9.11 -36.44
C ILE A 295 -13.26 10.46 -37.16
N PHE A 296 -13.99 11.39 -36.55
CA PHE A 296 -14.25 12.72 -37.11
C PHE A 296 -13.61 13.81 -36.23
N PRO A 297 -12.69 14.64 -36.75
CA PRO A 297 -12.19 15.79 -36.00
C PRO A 297 -13.30 16.85 -35.87
N LEU A 298 -13.49 17.36 -34.65
CA LEU A 298 -14.41 18.47 -34.34
C LEU A 298 -13.66 19.80 -34.11
N GLY A 299 -12.32 19.77 -34.08
CA GLY A 299 -11.44 20.92 -33.81
C GLY A 299 -11.03 21.03 -32.34
N ASN A 300 -10.00 21.82 -32.03
CA ASN A 300 -9.47 22.00 -30.66
C ASN A 300 -9.16 20.68 -29.92
N ASP A 301 -8.45 19.76 -30.59
CA ASP A 301 -8.07 18.44 -30.07
C ASP A 301 -9.27 17.55 -29.68
N LEU A 302 -10.48 17.90 -30.14
CA LEU A 302 -11.72 17.17 -29.94
C LEU A 302 -12.08 16.33 -31.17
N TYR A 303 -12.47 15.09 -30.92
CA TYR A 303 -12.83 14.09 -31.92
C TYR A 303 -14.15 13.41 -31.54
N ARG A 304 -14.94 13.03 -32.54
CA ARG A 304 -16.03 12.06 -32.41
C ARG A 304 -15.56 10.71 -32.92
N VAL A 305 -15.63 9.69 -32.07
CA VAL A 305 -15.26 8.31 -32.36
C VAL A 305 -16.47 7.43 -32.10
N LYS A 306 -17.14 7.00 -33.19
CA LYS A 306 -18.50 6.42 -33.12
C LYS A 306 -19.44 7.35 -32.35
N GLU A 307 -20.15 6.85 -31.34
CA GLU A 307 -21.03 7.63 -30.46
C GLU A 307 -20.31 8.41 -29.33
N TRP A 308 -18.98 8.32 -29.21
CA TRP A 308 -18.22 8.92 -28.11
C TRP A 308 -17.41 10.14 -28.54
N GLU A 309 -17.43 11.15 -27.69
CA GLU A 309 -16.54 12.31 -27.80
C GLU A 309 -15.22 12.04 -27.04
N VAL A 310 -14.11 12.43 -27.66
CA VAL A 310 -12.73 12.21 -27.21
C VAL A 310 -12.00 13.54 -27.29
N ASN A 311 -11.52 14.05 -26.17
CA ASN A 311 -10.64 15.23 -26.14
C ASN A 311 -9.22 14.75 -25.84
N MET A 312 -8.28 14.97 -26.75
CA MET A 312 -6.90 14.48 -26.64
C MET A 312 -6.02 15.39 -25.78
N ARG A 313 -6.38 16.67 -25.65
CA ARG A 313 -5.67 17.67 -24.84
C ARG A 313 -5.94 17.57 -23.34
N SER A 314 -7.22 17.50 -22.93
CA SER A 314 -7.57 17.11 -21.56
C SER A 314 -7.42 15.59 -21.35
N ALA A 315 -7.26 14.85 -22.44
CA ALA A 315 -7.20 13.40 -22.49
C ALA A 315 -8.39 12.76 -21.75
N CYS A 316 -9.60 13.26 -21.96
CA CYS A 316 -10.83 12.59 -21.54
C CYS A 316 -11.54 11.92 -22.72
N CYS A 317 -12.48 11.04 -22.41
CA CYS A 317 -13.41 10.50 -23.38
C CYS A 317 -14.73 10.23 -22.67
N SER A 318 -15.85 10.63 -23.25
CA SER A 318 -17.20 10.45 -22.68
C SER A 318 -17.59 8.99 -22.41
N CYS A 319 -16.79 8.01 -22.85
CA CYS A 319 -17.04 6.60 -22.56
C CYS A 319 -16.76 6.23 -21.09
N PRO A 320 -17.45 5.23 -20.51
CA PRO A 320 -17.32 4.86 -19.10
C PRO A 320 -15.90 4.45 -18.65
N VAL A 321 -15.00 4.18 -19.59
CA VAL A 321 -13.59 3.88 -19.30
C VAL A 321 -12.76 5.15 -19.23
N GLY A 322 -12.99 6.12 -20.11
CA GLY A 322 -12.12 7.28 -20.32
C GLY A 322 -12.57 8.57 -19.64
N LEU A 323 -13.76 8.60 -19.05
CA LEU A 323 -14.42 9.79 -18.50
C LEU A 323 -13.49 10.63 -17.61
N HIS A 324 -12.80 9.99 -16.67
CA HIS A 324 -11.93 10.64 -15.70
C HIS A 324 -10.44 10.64 -16.09
N GLY A 325 -10.09 10.60 -17.38
CA GLY A 325 -8.69 10.68 -17.83
C GLY A 325 -7.92 9.35 -17.81
N LYS A 326 -8.57 8.22 -18.13
CA LYS A 326 -7.90 6.92 -18.28
C LYS A 326 -7.86 6.50 -19.74
N LEU A 327 -6.72 6.01 -20.23
CA LEU A 327 -6.60 5.55 -21.62
C LEU A 327 -7.67 4.50 -21.98
N CYS A 328 -8.57 4.88 -22.89
CA CYS A 328 -9.60 4.02 -23.46
C CYS A 328 -9.29 3.63 -24.92
N LYS A 329 -10.09 2.73 -25.50
CA LYS A 329 -9.89 2.30 -26.90
C LYS A 329 -10.14 3.41 -27.93
N HIS A 330 -11.01 4.37 -27.63
CA HIS A 330 -11.34 5.49 -28.53
C HIS A 330 -10.18 6.49 -28.61
N GLN A 331 -9.59 6.84 -27.46
CA GLN A 331 -8.35 7.64 -27.39
C GLN A 331 -7.20 6.97 -28.11
N TYR A 332 -7.02 5.65 -27.94
CA TYR A 332 -6.00 4.92 -28.68
C TYR A 332 -6.28 4.92 -30.20
N ALA A 333 -7.56 4.88 -30.63
CA ALA A 333 -7.91 4.95 -32.04
C ALA A 333 -7.50 6.29 -32.65
N VAL A 334 -7.85 7.42 -32.02
CA VAL A 334 -7.41 8.77 -32.43
C VAL A 334 -5.89 8.85 -32.49
N PHE A 335 -5.19 8.41 -31.43
CA PHE A 335 -3.73 8.33 -31.38
C PHE A 335 -3.11 7.48 -32.50
N SER A 336 -3.81 6.45 -32.98
CA SER A 336 -3.30 5.57 -34.04
C SER A 336 -3.54 6.10 -35.46
N THR A 337 -4.33 7.16 -35.62
CA THR A 337 -4.72 7.75 -36.92
C THR A 337 -4.34 9.23 -37.07
N SER A 338 -4.10 9.92 -35.96
CA SER A 338 -3.55 11.28 -35.90
C SER A 338 -2.16 11.22 -35.27
N GLU A 339 -1.25 12.13 -35.63
CA GLU A 339 0.10 12.20 -35.03
C GLU A 339 0.11 12.88 -33.64
N GLU A 340 -1.06 12.92 -32.96
CA GLU A 340 -1.20 13.54 -31.64
C GLU A 340 -0.58 12.69 -30.51
N ALA A 341 -0.19 13.34 -29.41
CA ALA A 341 0.38 12.66 -28.25
C ALA A 341 -0.69 12.29 -27.19
N LEU A 342 -0.60 11.09 -26.61
CA LEU A 342 -1.45 10.68 -25.50
C LEU A 342 -0.95 11.24 -24.16
N GLN A 343 -1.67 12.22 -23.59
CA GLN A 343 -1.30 12.86 -22.31
C GLN A 343 -1.53 11.98 -21.05
N ASN A 344 -2.37 10.94 -21.14
CA ASN A 344 -2.80 10.12 -20.00
C ASN A 344 -1.83 8.99 -19.61
N GLU A 345 -1.22 8.37 -20.60
CA GLU A 345 -0.56 7.08 -20.44
C GLU A 345 0.71 7.07 -21.29
N PRO A 346 1.88 6.90 -20.67
CA PRO A 346 3.14 7.02 -21.39
C PRO A 346 3.32 5.92 -22.43
N LEU A 347 3.67 6.36 -23.62
CA LEU A 347 3.72 5.64 -24.89
C LEU A 347 4.97 4.76 -25.06
N LEU A 348 5.88 4.74 -24.08
CA LEU A 348 7.24 4.20 -24.16
C LEU A 348 8.10 4.95 -25.19
N LEU A 349 7.90 6.26 -25.29
CA LEU A 349 8.72 7.15 -26.12
C LEU A 349 10.15 7.29 -25.56
N ALA A 350 11.08 7.84 -26.33
CA ALA A 350 12.47 7.98 -25.87
C ALA A 350 12.56 9.01 -24.73
N GLU A 351 11.78 10.06 -24.84
CA GLU A 351 11.68 11.21 -23.95
C GLU A 351 11.13 10.79 -22.57
N GLU A 352 10.14 9.89 -22.54
CA GLU A 352 9.58 9.32 -21.30
C GLU A 352 10.54 8.34 -20.62
N LYS A 353 11.27 7.53 -21.41
CA LYS A 353 12.32 6.66 -20.87
C LYS A 353 13.45 7.50 -20.28
N TYR A 354 13.83 8.57 -20.98
CA TYR A 354 14.80 9.56 -20.53
C TYR A 354 14.34 10.26 -19.25
N GLU A 355 13.10 10.76 -19.15
CA GLU A 355 12.56 11.35 -17.91
C GLU A 355 12.69 10.39 -16.72
N ILE A 356 12.27 9.14 -16.88
CA ILE A 356 12.41 8.12 -15.82
C ILE A 356 13.87 7.78 -15.53
N ALA A 357 14.74 7.80 -16.55
CA ALA A 357 16.17 7.60 -16.38
C ALA A 357 16.85 8.76 -15.65
N CYS A 358 16.42 10.02 -15.86
CA CYS A 358 16.86 11.17 -15.08
C CYS A 358 16.50 11.00 -13.60
N VAL A 359 15.28 10.54 -13.29
CA VAL A 359 14.88 10.24 -11.90
C VAL A 359 15.75 9.13 -11.30
N ALA A 360 16.08 8.09 -12.07
CA ALA A 360 16.95 7.02 -11.60
C ALA A 360 18.42 7.45 -11.44
N LEU A 361 19.05 7.93 -12.50
CA LEU A 361 20.51 8.07 -12.61
C LEU A 361 21.03 9.45 -12.19
N GLY A 362 20.17 10.47 -12.17
CA GLY A 362 20.57 11.87 -12.04
C GLY A 362 21.48 12.29 -13.19
N ASP A 363 22.52 13.04 -12.90
CA ASP A 363 23.48 13.60 -13.88
C ASP A 363 24.29 12.53 -14.63
N ARG A 364 24.15 11.25 -14.26
CA ARG A 364 24.76 10.09 -14.94
C ARG A 364 23.86 9.48 -16.02
N VAL A 365 22.73 10.13 -16.32
CA VAL A 365 21.83 9.69 -17.40
C VAL A 365 22.52 9.83 -18.77
N PRO A 366 22.48 8.81 -19.64
CA PRO A 366 22.85 8.96 -21.05
C PRO A 366 21.97 10.00 -21.76
N ASP A 367 22.46 10.58 -22.85
CA ASP A 367 21.66 11.47 -23.69
C ASP A 367 20.35 10.81 -24.19
N VAL A 368 19.33 11.63 -24.48
CA VAL A 368 18.01 11.16 -24.96
C VAL A 368 18.11 10.26 -26.20
N SER A 369 19.12 10.47 -27.06
CA SER A 369 19.42 9.60 -28.22
C SER A 369 19.67 8.13 -27.86
N PHE A 370 20.17 7.83 -26.65
CA PHE A 370 20.35 6.46 -26.17
C PHE A 370 19.01 5.70 -26.01
N TYR A 371 17.92 6.43 -25.76
CA TYR A 371 16.58 5.86 -25.56
C TYR A 371 15.73 5.80 -26.83
N GLN A 372 16.27 6.32 -27.95
CA GLN A 372 15.62 6.26 -29.26
C GLN A 372 15.57 4.82 -29.79
N PRO A 373 14.52 4.45 -30.54
CA PRO A 373 14.46 3.11 -31.14
C PRO A 373 15.50 2.95 -32.24
N PHE A 374 16.12 1.76 -32.34
CA PHE A 374 17.16 1.47 -33.34
C PHE A 374 16.67 1.55 -34.81
N LEU A 375 15.36 1.41 -35.03
CA LEU A 375 14.69 1.62 -36.31
C LEU A 375 13.68 2.77 -36.14
N SER A 376 13.55 3.64 -37.14
CA SER A 376 12.61 4.77 -37.07
C SER A 376 11.16 4.30 -36.85
N THR A 377 10.36 5.14 -36.19
CA THR A 377 9.08 4.77 -35.55
C THR A 377 8.06 4.14 -36.50
N SER A 378 8.14 4.41 -37.81
CA SER A 378 7.32 3.78 -38.86
C SER A 378 7.45 2.25 -38.90
N PHE A 379 8.56 1.66 -38.46
CA PHE A 379 8.77 0.21 -38.46
C PHE A 379 8.10 -0.54 -37.28
N PHE A 380 7.86 0.15 -36.15
CA PHE A 380 7.43 -0.52 -34.91
C PHE A 380 5.97 -0.97 -34.91
N LEU A 381 5.09 -0.33 -35.70
CA LEU A 381 3.70 -0.79 -35.84
C LEU A 381 3.58 -2.15 -36.53
N ASN A 382 4.55 -2.54 -37.36
CA ASN A 382 4.48 -3.70 -38.25
C ASN A 382 5.24 -4.94 -37.73
N ASN A 383 6.41 -4.79 -37.11
CA ASN A 383 7.32 -5.94 -36.90
C ASN A 383 7.19 -6.71 -35.56
N SER A 384 6.20 -6.42 -34.72
CA SER A 384 5.95 -7.20 -33.48
C SER A 384 5.24 -8.56 -33.69
N ILE A 385 5.24 -9.09 -34.92
CA ILE A 385 4.33 -10.17 -35.36
C ILE A 385 4.84 -11.59 -35.06
N ALA A 386 6.15 -11.81 -34.89
CA ALA A 386 6.70 -13.17 -34.76
C ALA A 386 7.73 -13.34 -33.62
N SER A 387 7.35 -14.10 -32.58
CA SER A 387 8.15 -15.11 -31.83
C SER A 387 7.76 -15.23 -30.35
N THR A 388 7.05 -16.31 -29.99
CA THR A 388 7.08 -16.90 -28.64
C THR A 388 6.54 -18.33 -28.66
N SER A 389 7.42 -19.34 -28.66
CA SER A 389 7.08 -20.70 -28.24
C SER A 389 8.33 -21.51 -27.89
N SER A 390 8.53 -21.80 -26.61
CA SER A 390 9.26 -22.97 -26.12
C SER A 390 8.88 -23.21 -24.65
N GLN A 391 8.78 -24.49 -24.29
CA GLN A 391 8.45 -24.96 -22.93
C GLN A 391 9.68 -25.66 -22.35
N GLU A 392 9.88 -25.60 -21.04
CA GLU A 392 10.91 -26.36 -20.32
C GLU A 392 10.28 -27.30 -19.29
N THR A 393 10.81 -28.51 -19.22
CA THR A 393 10.43 -29.58 -18.28
C THR A 393 11.37 -29.64 -17.07
N MET A 394 10.91 -30.21 -15.95
CA MET A 394 11.68 -30.34 -14.71
C MET A 394 12.03 -31.80 -14.41
N GLU A 395 13.23 -32.03 -13.88
CA GLU A 395 13.74 -33.34 -13.45
C GLU A 395 13.92 -33.40 -11.91
N VAL A 396 14.07 -34.60 -11.34
CA VAL A 396 13.93 -34.90 -9.90
C VAL A 396 15.20 -35.52 -9.31
N LEU A 397 15.50 -35.26 -8.02
CA LEU A 397 16.60 -35.91 -7.27
C LEU A 397 16.16 -36.50 -5.90
N PRO A 398 16.92 -37.49 -5.34
CA PRO A 398 16.48 -38.35 -4.22
C PRO A 398 16.85 -37.85 -2.80
N PRO A 399 16.46 -38.58 -1.72
CA PRO A 399 16.49 -38.09 -0.33
C PRO A 399 17.76 -38.41 0.50
N ALA A 400 17.83 -37.83 1.71
CA ALA A 400 19.01 -37.80 2.59
C ALA A 400 18.95 -38.76 3.82
N LEU A 401 20.13 -39.04 4.39
CA LEU A 401 20.39 -39.86 5.58
C LEU A 401 20.30 -39.09 6.92
N GLN A 402 20.14 -39.83 8.03
CA GLN A 402 20.09 -39.35 9.41
C GLN A 402 21.37 -39.69 10.19
N SER A 403 21.63 -38.99 11.30
CA SER A 403 22.58 -39.40 12.35
C SER A 403 22.06 -38.97 13.73
N ALA A 404 22.57 -39.60 14.80
CA ALA A 404 21.98 -39.61 16.15
C ALA A 404 22.77 -38.81 17.20
N GLU A 405 22.16 -38.58 18.37
CA GLU A 405 22.70 -37.83 19.52
C GLU A 405 23.17 -38.75 20.66
N THR A 406 24.01 -38.23 21.57
CA THR A 406 24.40 -38.85 22.85
C THR A 406 24.30 -37.86 24.03
N PRO A 407 24.10 -38.31 25.29
CA PRO A 407 23.64 -37.46 26.40
C PRO A 407 24.72 -37.07 27.44
N MET A 408 24.41 -36.11 28.33
CA MET A 408 25.19 -35.73 29.53
C MET A 408 24.31 -35.56 30.79
N ASP A 409 24.94 -35.65 31.97
CA ASP A 409 24.35 -35.81 33.32
C ASP A 409 23.65 -34.58 33.97
N ILE A 410 22.88 -34.83 35.05
CA ILE A 410 21.96 -33.88 35.72
C ILE A 410 22.20 -33.75 37.25
N PRO A 411 22.19 -32.54 37.87
CA PRO A 411 22.40 -32.34 39.32
C PRO A 411 21.20 -32.62 40.27
N THR A 412 21.51 -32.89 41.54
CA THR A 412 20.58 -33.35 42.61
C THR A 412 19.70 -32.26 43.26
N GLU A 413 18.61 -32.69 43.92
CA GLU A 413 17.57 -31.83 44.55
C GLU A 413 18.03 -31.01 45.77
N ALA A 414 18.86 -31.59 46.65
CA ALA A 414 19.22 -30.95 47.93
C ALA A 414 19.97 -29.63 47.71
N THR A 415 20.92 -29.63 46.77
CA THR A 415 21.70 -28.45 46.38
C THR A 415 20.82 -27.30 45.87
N ARG A 416 19.72 -27.62 45.18
CA ARG A 416 18.79 -26.63 44.61
C ARG A 416 17.96 -25.89 45.67
N ARG A 417 17.60 -26.54 46.79
CA ARG A 417 16.91 -25.86 47.92
C ARG A 417 17.80 -24.81 48.59
N ASN A 418 19.03 -25.18 48.96
CA ASN A 418 19.94 -24.29 49.70
C ASN A 418 20.30 -23.03 48.89
N LEU A 419 20.46 -23.19 47.57
CA LEU A 419 20.65 -22.06 46.64
C LEU A 419 19.44 -21.13 46.60
N PHE A 420 18.22 -21.68 46.62
CA PHE A 420 17.00 -20.87 46.58
C PHE A 420 16.78 -20.06 47.85
N GLU A 421 16.99 -20.65 49.03
CA GLU A 421 16.90 -19.91 50.32
C GLU A 421 17.90 -18.75 50.39
N SER A 422 19.13 -18.97 49.90
CA SER A 422 20.16 -17.93 49.81
C SER A 422 19.73 -16.71 48.96
N VAL A 423 18.96 -16.95 47.88
CA VAL A 423 18.42 -15.88 47.03
C VAL A 423 17.34 -15.06 47.77
N ILE A 424 16.45 -15.71 48.52
CA ILE A 424 15.39 -15.03 49.28
C ILE A 424 15.98 -14.13 50.36
N THR A 425 16.96 -14.62 51.12
CA THR A 425 17.66 -13.82 52.14
C THR A 425 18.28 -12.56 51.54
N LYS A 426 18.91 -12.67 50.36
CA LYS A 426 19.54 -11.51 49.70
C LYS A 426 18.53 -10.49 49.19
N ILE A 427 17.35 -10.92 48.75
CA ILE A 427 16.27 -10.00 48.34
C ILE A 427 15.78 -9.19 49.54
N ASN A 428 15.60 -9.82 50.71
CA ASN A 428 15.18 -9.14 51.93
C ASN A 428 16.21 -8.10 52.40
N GLU A 429 17.50 -8.43 52.39
CA GLU A 429 18.58 -7.46 52.69
C GLU A 429 18.54 -6.24 51.78
N LEU A 430 18.36 -6.44 50.47
CA LEU A 430 18.33 -5.36 49.49
C LEU A 430 17.08 -4.47 49.67
N HIS A 431 15.93 -5.07 49.96
CA HIS A 431 14.72 -4.32 50.28
C HIS A 431 14.89 -3.46 51.55
N SER A 432 15.43 -4.03 52.63
CA SER A 432 15.69 -3.29 53.87
C SER A 432 16.73 -2.17 53.69
N LYS A 433 17.70 -2.34 52.80
CA LYS A 433 18.79 -1.37 52.58
C LYS A 433 18.41 -0.21 51.65
N PHE A 434 17.61 -0.45 50.62
CA PHE A 434 17.31 0.54 49.57
C PHE A 434 15.84 0.96 49.51
N GLY A 435 14.96 0.30 50.27
CA GLY A 435 13.52 0.38 50.08
C GLY A 435 13.06 -0.28 48.77
N SER A 436 11.76 -0.36 48.56
CA SER A 436 11.18 -0.69 47.24
C SER A 436 9.83 -0.02 47.09
N SER A 437 9.54 0.52 45.89
CA SER A 437 8.25 1.15 45.62
C SER A 437 7.12 0.13 45.55
N GLU A 438 5.92 0.55 45.95
CA GLU A 438 4.70 -0.26 45.86
C GLU A 438 4.43 -0.72 44.42
N GLU A 439 4.63 0.16 43.44
CA GLU A 439 4.50 -0.17 42.01
C GLU A 439 5.53 -1.22 41.55
N GLY A 440 6.77 -1.15 42.05
CA GLY A 440 7.82 -2.14 41.78
C GLY A 440 7.47 -3.52 42.33
N LEU A 441 7.04 -3.58 43.60
CA LEU A 441 6.59 -4.81 44.26
C LEU A 441 5.33 -5.38 43.58
N SER A 442 4.34 -4.53 43.28
CA SER A 442 3.13 -4.89 42.53
C SER A 442 3.45 -5.47 41.16
N THR A 443 4.42 -4.88 40.45
CA THR A 443 4.87 -5.36 39.13
C THR A 443 5.60 -6.70 39.21
N LEU A 444 6.47 -6.89 40.21
CA LEU A 444 7.14 -8.17 40.45
C LEU A 444 6.14 -9.27 40.80
N LEU A 445 5.21 -9.01 41.72
CA LEU A 445 4.15 -9.94 42.10
C LEU A 445 3.24 -10.32 40.92
N LYS A 446 2.86 -9.35 40.08
CA LYS A 446 2.11 -9.57 38.83
C LYS A 446 2.86 -10.43 37.80
N ARG A 447 4.20 -10.49 37.85
CA ARG A 447 5.02 -11.37 36.99
C ARG A 447 5.13 -12.77 37.58
N LEU A 448 5.34 -12.90 38.88
CA LEU A 448 5.37 -14.18 39.60
C LEU A 448 4.03 -14.94 39.48
N ASN A 449 2.91 -14.25 39.68
CA ASN A 449 1.56 -14.84 39.56
C ASN A 449 1.18 -15.29 38.13
N LYS A 450 2.02 -15.00 37.12
CA LYS A 450 1.84 -15.45 35.72
C LYS A 450 2.72 -16.63 35.34
N VAL A 451 3.52 -17.17 36.27
CA VAL A 451 4.30 -18.40 36.08
C VAL A 451 3.37 -19.60 36.16
N GLN A 452 3.26 -20.35 35.06
CA GLN A 452 2.38 -21.51 34.90
C GLN A 452 3.15 -22.78 34.48
N SER A 453 4.48 -22.72 34.38
CA SER A 453 5.31 -23.90 34.08
C SER A 453 6.74 -23.75 34.60
N GLN A 454 7.41 -24.89 34.82
CA GLN A 454 8.80 -24.96 35.28
C GLN A 454 9.76 -24.15 34.38
N GLY A 455 9.59 -24.20 33.05
CA GLY A 455 10.40 -23.42 32.12
C GLY A 455 10.18 -21.89 32.22
N GLN A 456 9.01 -21.44 32.68
CA GLN A 456 8.78 -20.02 32.99
C GLN A 456 9.41 -19.64 34.34
N TRP A 457 9.39 -20.55 35.31
CA TRP A 457 10.04 -20.37 36.61
C TRP A 457 11.56 -20.20 36.48
N GLU A 458 12.23 -21.08 35.74
CA GLU A 458 13.65 -20.96 35.40
C GLU A 458 13.96 -19.62 34.70
N GLN A 459 13.03 -19.12 33.87
CA GLN A 459 13.18 -17.83 33.22
C GLN A 459 13.07 -16.65 34.21
N VAL A 460 12.33 -16.78 35.31
CA VAL A 460 12.33 -15.78 36.40
C VAL A 460 13.71 -15.73 37.04
N LEU A 461 14.21 -16.88 37.51
CA LEU A 461 15.46 -17.00 38.26
C LEU A 461 16.65 -16.42 37.48
N ASN A 462 16.76 -16.77 36.20
CA ASN A 462 17.85 -16.31 35.33
C ASN A 462 17.73 -14.85 34.84
N THR A 463 16.61 -14.15 35.09
CA THR A 463 16.38 -12.81 34.52
C THR A 463 15.72 -11.79 35.46
N ALA A 464 15.56 -12.12 36.74
CA ALA A 464 14.74 -11.37 37.71
C ALA A 464 13.32 -11.06 37.15
N GLY A 465 12.77 -11.98 36.35
CA GLY A 465 11.49 -11.81 35.67
C GLY A 465 11.45 -10.76 34.55
N SER A 466 12.59 -10.14 34.17
CA SER A 466 12.65 -9.15 33.06
C SER A 466 12.25 -9.74 31.70
N LYS A 467 12.46 -11.05 31.49
CA LYS A 467 12.10 -11.73 30.24
C LYS A 467 10.79 -12.52 30.29
N ILE A 468 10.03 -12.51 31.40
CA ILE A 468 8.60 -12.91 31.36
C ILE A 468 7.84 -11.75 30.73
N PRO A 469 7.47 -11.83 29.43
CA PRO A 469 7.15 -10.62 28.70
C PRO A 469 5.65 -10.31 28.79
N LEU A 470 5.32 -9.01 28.69
CA LEU A 470 3.97 -8.45 28.82
C LEU A 470 3.34 -7.84 27.51
N LYS A 471 3.61 -8.26 26.27
CA LYS A 471 4.36 -9.43 25.80
C LYS A 471 4.73 -9.37 24.31
N ARG A 472 6.02 -9.20 23.95
CA ARG A 472 6.56 -9.67 22.64
C ARG A 472 8.09 -9.83 22.56
N ARG A 473 8.54 -10.54 21.51
CA ARG A 473 9.86 -11.18 21.33
C ARG A 473 10.69 -10.52 20.20
N PRO A 474 12.03 -10.64 20.21
CA PRO A 474 12.85 -10.43 19.02
C PRO A 474 12.54 -11.50 17.94
N GLY A 475 12.75 -11.16 16.67
CA GLY A 475 12.36 -12.03 15.54
C GLY A 475 10.87 -11.98 15.17
N ALA A 476 10.19 -10.87 15.49
CA ALA A 476 8.79 -10.68 15.15
C ALA A 476 8.59 -10.51 13.62
N ALA A 477 8.17 -11.58 12.95
CA ALA A 477 7.85 -11.54 11.52
C ALA A 477 6.62 -10.67 11.23
N ILE A 478 6.67 -9.92 10.14
CA ILE A 478 5.52 -9.17 9.60
C ILE A 478 4.54 -10.20 9.02
N HIS A 479 3.38 -10.36 9.65
CA HIS A 479 2.38 -11.35 9.25
C HIS A 479 1.91 -11.15 7.80
N VAL A 480 1.71 -12.27 7.09
CA VAL A 480 1.53 -12.30 5.63
C VAL A 480 0.10 -12.61 5.22
N GLN A 481 -0.31 -12.07 4.07
CA GLN A 481 -1.50 -12.53 3.35
C GLN A 481 -1.25 -13.88 2.66
N PRO A 482 -2.20 -14.84 2.66
CA PRO A 482 -1.99 -16.17 2.08
C PRO A 482 -1.59 -16.15 0.59
N THR A 483 -2.09 -15.17 -0.17
CA THR A 483 -1.81 -15.00 -1.61
C THR A 483 -0.36 -14.56 -1.89
N ALA A 484 0.33 -13.93 -0.94
CA ALA A 484 1.76 -13.61 -1.06
C ALA A 484 2.64 -14.85 -0.84
N ILE A 485 2.22 -15.76 0.05
CA ILE A 485 2.91 -17.04 0.28
C ILE A 485 2.82 -17.93 -0.97
N ALA A 486 1.64 -17.99 -1.61
CA ALA A 486 1.39 -18.78 -2.82
C ALA A 486 2.15 -18.31 -4.08
N ARG A 487 2.75 -17.11 -4.07
CA ARG A 487 3.51 -16.55 -5.22
C ARG A 487 5.03 -16.75 -5.10
N ARG A 488 5.52 -17.36 -4.02
CA ARG A 488 6.94 -17.64 -3.83
C ARG A 488 7.38 -18.74 -4.79
N LYS A 489 8.28 -18.42 -5.75
CA LYS A 489 8.95 -19.45 -6.57
C LYS A 489 9.77 -20.37 -5.65
N LEU A 490 9.74 -21.67 -5.92
CA LEU A 490 10.33 -22.74 -5.10
C LEU A 490 11.84 -22.66 -4.86
N GLN A 491 12.57 -21.81 -5.60
CA GLN A 491 14.04 -21.90 -5.73
C GLN A 491 14.87 -20.89 -4.92
N VAL A 492 14.27 -19.93 -4.18
CA VAL A 492 15.01 -18.72 -3.73
C VAL A 492 15.20 -18.57 -2.20
N THR A 493 14.75 -19.50 -1.34
CA THR A 493 15.06 -19.43 0.11
C THR A 493 15.45 -20.77 0.73
N ARG A 494 16.76 -20.96 0.97
CA ARG A 494 17.28 -21.96 1.92
C ARG A 494 16.90 -21.53 3.34
N GLY A 495 15.89 -22.17 3.95
CA GLY A 495 15.42 -21.89 5.31
C GLY A 495 14.60 -23.05 5.88
N SER A 496 14.88 -23.44 7.12
CA SER A 496 14.67 -24.80 7.66
C SER A 496 13.24 -25.16 8.11
N ARG A 497 12.20 -24.84 7.31
CA ARG A 497 10.84 -25.35 7.55
C ARG A 497 10.17 -25.85 6.27
N LYS A 498 10.11 -27.18 6.12
CA LYS A 498 9.13 -27.83 5.22
C LYS A 498 7.72 -27.48 5.71
N LEU A 499 6.84 -27.06 4.80
CA LEU A 499 5.40 -27.07 5.02
C LEU A 499 4.82 -28.36 4.42
N PRO A 500 3.85 -29.02 5.06
CA PRO A 500 3.38 -30.33 4.64
C PRO A 500 2.55 -30.25 3.35
N ALA A 501 3.17 -30.59 2.23
CA ALA A 501 2.48 -30.92 0.98
C ALA A 501 1.98 -32.37 1.07
N GLY A 502 0.88 -32.58 1.79
CA GLY A 502 0.23 -33.89 1.93
C GLY A 502 -1.28 -33.74 2.04
N ARG A 503 -2.02 -34.74 1.55
CA ARG A 503 -3.47 -34.83 1.74
C ARG A 503 -3.75 -34.91 3.25
N PRO A 504 -4.69 -34.12 3.81
CA PRO A 504 -5.03 -34.22 5.23
C PRO A 504 -5.44 -35.66 5.57
N ALA A 505 -4.98 -36.17 6.73
CA ALA A 505 -5.41 -37.47 7.21
C ALA A 505 -6.95 -37.50 7.36
N LYS A 506 -7.58 -38.62 6.98
CA LYS A 506 -9.02 -38.82 7.17
C LYS A 506 -9.36 -38.57 8.64
N GLY A 507 -10.30 -37.66 8.90
CA GLY A 507 -10.73 -37.27 10.25
C GLY A 507 -10.24 -35.90 10.74
N ILE A 508 -9.22 -35.28 10.09
CA ILE A 508 -8.85 -33.90 10.42
C ILE A 508 -9.91 -32.95 9.83
N PRO A 509 -10.59 -32.09 10.63
CA PRO A 509 -11.51 -31.10 10.09
C PRO A 509 -10.74 -30.14 9.17
N LEU A 510 -11.19 -30.06 7.91
CA LEU A 510 -10.59 -29.16 6.92
C LEU A 510 -10.53 -27.73 7.47
N PRO A 511 -9.37 -27.04 7.42
CA PRO A 511 -9.30 -25.66 7.87
C PRO A 511 -10.33 -24.83 7.07
N ARG A 512 -11.20 -24.11 7.78
CA ARG A 512 -12.25 -23.26 7.19
C ARG A 512 -11.67 -22.51 5.97
N LYS A 513 -12.28 -22.69 4.79
CA LYS A 513 -11.84 -22.04 3.54
C LYS A 513 -11.59 -20.55 3.84
N LYS A 514 -10.33 -20.11 3.73
CA LYS A 514 -9.98 -18.72 4.01
C LYS A 514 -10.77 -17.81 3.07
N ARG A 515 -11.41 -16.78 3.61
CA ARG A 515 -12.18 -15.80 2.82
C ARG A 515 -11.27 -15.17 1.76
N LYS A 516 -11.83 -14.87 0.59
CA LYS A 516 -11.07 -14.23 -0.48
C LYS A 516 -10.79 -12.78 -0.08
N HIS A 517 -9.60 -12.26 -0.39
CA HIS A 517 -9.31 -10.82 -0.28
C HIS A 517 -9.80 -10.11 -1.55
N ALA A 518 -11.13 -10.10 -1.74
CA ALA A 518 -11.79 -9.51 -2.88
C ALA A 518 -13.15 -8.97 -2.41
N LEU A 519 -13.24 -7.64 -2.26
CA LEU A 519 -14.42 -6.97 -1.70
C LEU A 519 -15.69 -7.32 -2.49
N SER A 520 -15.64 -7.23 -3.82
CA SER A 520 -16.76 -7.60 -4.72
C SER A 520 -17.24 -9.05 -4.53
N ALA A 521 -16.31 -10.01 -4.41
CA ALA A 521 -16.66 -11.41 -4.16
C ALA A 521 -17.29 -11.62 -2.78
N ASN A 522 -16.84 -10.89 -1.76
CA ASN A 522 -17.38 -10.98 -0.41
C ASN A 522 -18.77 -10.31 -0.29
N ILE A 523 -19.01 -9.22 -1.01
CA ILE A 523 -20.34 -8.60 -1.16
C ILE A 523 -21.30 -9.57 -1.87
N ALA A 524 -20.89 -10.12 -3.02
CA ALA A 524 -21.70 -11.07 -3.79
C ALA A 524 -22.02 -12.36 -3.02
N MET A 525 -21.11 -12.83 -2.16
CA MET A 525 -21.35 -13.98 -1.28
C MET A 525 -22.04 -13.62 0.05
N ASN A 526 -22.36 -12.33 0.27
CA ASN A 526 -22.85 -11.75 1.51
C ASN A 526 -22.10 -12.26 2.76
N GLN A 527 -20.79 -11.96 2.79
CA GLN A 527 -19.86 -12.34 3.85
C GLN A 527 -18.99 -11.15 4.28
N PRO A 528 -18.55 -11.08 5.56
CA PRO A 528 -17.68 -10.01 6.00
C PRO A 528 -16.33 -10.11 5.27
N ASN A 529 -15.82 -8.98 4.80
CA ASN A 529 -14.52 -8.93 4.14
C ASN A 529 -13.42 -9.45 5.08
N ALA A 530 -12.31 -9.93 4.53
CA ALA A 530 -11.20 -10.39 5.35
C ALA A 530 -10.47 -9.19 5.96
N ASN A 531 -10.46 -9.11 7.30
CA ASN A 531 -9.75 -8.04 8.02
C ASN A 531 -8.26 -8.06 7.65
N LEU A 532 -7.78 -6.94 7.09
CA LEU A 532 -6.36 -6.67 7.01
C LEU A 532 -5.85 -6.42 8.43
N HIS A 533 -4.74 -7.07 8.80
CA HIS A 533 -4.16 -6.90 10.13
C HIS A 533 -3.46 -5.55 10.24
N GLY A 534 -4.21 -4.55 10.68
CA GLY A 534 -3.76 -3.30 11.29
C GLY A 534 -4.73 -2.96 12.42
N SER A 535 -4.22 -2.64 13.61
CA SER A 535 -5.04 -2.12 14.70
C SER A 535 -5.33 -0.65 14.44
N GLY A 536 -6.58 -0.29 14.12
CA GLY A 536 -7.00 1.11 13.96
C GLY A 536 -7.45 1.56 12.55
N HIS A 537 -8.18 0.73 11.81
CA HIS A 537 -8.87 1.11 10.56
C HIS A 537 -10.32 0.58 10.51
#